data_AF-A0A952SNF6-F1
#
_entry.id   AF-A0A952SNF6-F1
#
_cell.length_a   1.000
_cell.length_b   1.000
_cell.length_c   1.000
_cell.angle_alpha   90.00
_cell.angle_beta   90.00
_cell.angle_gamma   90.00
#
_symmetry.space_group_name_H-M   'P 1'
#
loop_
_entity.id
_entity.type
_entity.pdbx_description
1 polymer ?
#
loop_
_entity_poly.entity_id
_entity_poly.type
_entity_poly.pdbx_seq_one_letter_code
_entity_poly.pdbx_strand_id
1 'polypeptide(L)'
;MMRPLLGLIVCVVFTSRPCASPPVMQPIAQPWQATVNVILDTTRHGSTTRRVATYRLMIAADLFRLDLGSVCVLGRREDASASLIAWHTRDPQSAFIARGPDLAGLLRQHLPPLWSSPLAQFLSQHDDANPLVGHAWSQPPAVREIDAHNRSLITSRLTVERQFDRESSRLVRETIRSSEPQAEFTLELTYEWSPASSSAAWGIEIANRTLVPSVSALAPRTPPIDVGRSVASLRLIDAIGTVWTIGSAFRPEPTASLPRSADLLVLVLHAVSTREGSTVPLVPLDRLIACIDQLRQEHALESALHAQPRQHALVRIAAVFDVPDYAPARLDEIAKIAERVAADPLLPGLEASVPRMLITHPPRETIDLFAPGASTVVVVVDATTRLVAAIPIEAGTDSWQHALSRVLNPTSLDHKLPESD
;
A
#
# COMPACT_ATOMS: atom_id res chain seq x y z
N MET A 1 20.68 21.23 -60.17
CA MET A 1 20.53 22.34 -59.21
C MET A 1 19.06 22.78 -59.20
N MET A 2 18.50 22.88 -57.98
CA MET A 2 17.37 23.74 -57.56
C MET A 2 15.94 23.49 -58.12
N ARG A 3 15.08 23.02 -57.19
CA ARG A 3 13.64 23.35 -57.02
C ARG A 3 13.45 24.89 -56.88
N PRO A 4 12.25 25.51 -56.98
CA PRO A 4 10.93 24.94 -56.62
C PRO A 4 9.70 25.34 -57.47
N LEU A 5 8.65 24.52 -57.31
CA LEU A 5 7.25 24.82 -57.62
C LEU A 5 6.67 25.70 -56.50
N LEU A 6 6.22 26.91 -56.85
CA LEU A 6 5.34 27.75 -56.03
C LEU A 6 3.90 27.40 -56.38
N GLY A 7 3.26 26.64 -55.50
CA GLY A 7 1.83 26.36 -55.52
C GLY A 7 1.08 27.44 -54.76
N LEU A 8 0.32 28.22 -55.53
CA LEU A 8 -0.73 29.15 -55.12
C LEU A 8 -1.75 28.44 -54.20
N ILE A 9 -1.94 28.92 -52.97
CA ILE A 9 -3.09 28.52 -52.14
C ILE A 9 -3.95 29.75 -51.85
N VAL A 10 -5.19 29.60 -52.26
CA VAL A 10 -6.33 30.51 -52.16
C VAL A 10 -6.71 30.74 -50.70
N CYS A 11 -6.95 32.01 -50.34
CA CYS A 11 -7.59 32.42 -49.11
C CYS A 11 -9.01 31.86 -49.00
N VAL A 12 -9.30 31.15 -47.91
CA VAL A 12 -10.66 31.05 -47.38
C VAL A 12 -10.65 31.75 -46.02
N VAL A 13 -11.19 32.97 -46.01
CA VAL A 13 -11.47 33.73 -44.80
C VAL A 13 -12.74 33.15 -44.18
N PHE A 14 -12.60 32.41 -43.09
CA PHE A 14 -13.72 32.19 -42.18
C PHE A 14 -13.73 33.32 -41.15
N THR A 15 -14.68 34.23 -41.31
CA THR A 15 -15.06 35.20 -40.27
C THR A 15 -15.77 34.45 -39.13
N SER A 16 -15.02 33.90 -38.20
CA SER A 16 -15.56 33.56 -36.88
C SER A 16 -15.59 34.84 -36.04
N ARG A 17 -16.79 35.20 -35.57
CA ARG A 17 -16.99 36.22 -34.53
C ARG A 17 -15.97 36.01 -33.41
N PRO A 18 -15.44 37.06 -32.76
CA PRO A 18 -14.70 36.87 -31.53
C PRO A 18 -15.68 36.29 -30.51
N CYS A 19 -15.65 34.97 -30.29
CA CYS A 19 -16.03 34.45 -29.00
C CYS A 19 -15.14 35.18 -28.01
N ALA A 20 -15.75 35.91 -27.07
CA ALA A 20 -15.03 36.45 -25.94
C ALA A 20 -14.13 35.33 -25.43
N SER A 21 -12.82 35.55 -25.46
CA SER A 21 -11.88 34.63 -24.83
C SER A 21 -12.40 34.39 -23.42
N PRO A 22 -12.53 33.12 -22.97
CA PRO A 22 -12.98 32.86 -21.62
C PRO A 22 -12.08 33.63 -20.64
N PRO A 23 -12.60 34.10 -19.50
CA PRO A 23 -11.77 34.77 -18.51
C PRO A 23 -10.61 33.84 -18.16
N VAL A 24 -9.40 34.25 -18.55
CA VAL A 24 -8.14 33.62 -18.18
C VAL A 24 -8.08 33.69 -16.67
N MET A 25 -8.19 32.55 -15.99
CA MET A 25 -7.83 32.53 -14.58
C MET A 25 -6.32 32.75 -14.53
N GLN A 26 -5.92 33.90 -13.99
CA GLN A 26 -4.53 34.27 -13.85
C GLN A 26 -3.75 33.13 -13.15
N PRO A 27 -2.45 32.95 -13.45
CA PRO A 27 -1.59 32.06 -12.68
C PRO A 27 -1.82 32.31 -11.19
N ILE A 28 -1.86 31.25 -10.37
CA ILE A 28 -2.15 31.32 -8.93
C ILE A 28 -1.11 32.23 -8.25
N ALA A 29 -1.39 33.53 -8.25
CA ALA A 29 -0.48 34.56 -7.75
C ALA A 29 -0.56 34.69 -6.23
N GLN A 30 -1.64 34.18 -5.64
CA GLN A 30 -1.87 34.18 -4.20
C GLN A 30 -2.30 32.79 -3.73
N PRO A 31 -1.79 32.33 -2.58
CA PRO A 31 -2.21 31.06 -2.02
C PRO A 31 -3.71 31.10 -1.72
N TRP A 32 -4.37 29.97 -1.89
CA TRP A 32 -5.78 29.80 -1.53
C TRP A 32 -5.97 28.45 -0.84
N GLN A 33 -7.10 28.31 -0.13
CA GLN A 33 -7.45 27.07 0.53
C GLN A 33 -8.96 26.77 0.42
N ALA A 34 -9.29 25.49 0.41
CA ALA A 34 -10.66 25.00 0.46
C ALA A 34 -10.75 23.75 1.35
N THR A 35 -11.85 23.64 2.08
CA THR A 35 -12.30 22.36 2.62
C THR A 35 -13.11 21.68 1.52
N VAL A 36 -12.76 20.44 1.20
CA VAL A 36 -13.41 19.67 0.15
C VAL A 36 -14.14 18.50 0.78
N ASN A 37 -15.45 18.49 0.63
CA ASN A 37 -16.32 17.39 1.02
C ASN A 37 -16.46 16.43 -0.16
N VAL A 38 -16.20 15.15 0.08
CA VAL A 38 -16.17 14.10 -0.93
C VAL A 38 -17.23 13.07 -0.63
N ILE A 39 -18.05 12.76 -1.62
CA ILE A 39 -18.99 11.65 -1.60
C ILE A 39 -18.66 10.75 -2.79
N LEU A 40 -18.29 9.50 -2.51
CA LEU A 40 -18.06 8.49 -3.53
C LEU A 40 -19.13 7.40 -3.39
N ASP A 41 -20.01 7.33 -4.37
CA ASP A 41 -20.98 6.25 -4.54
C ASP A 41 -20.44 5.28 -5.59
N THR A 42 -20.28 4.00 -5.24
CA THR A 42 -19.85 2.94 -6.16
C THR A 42 -20.92 1.88 -6.24
N THR A 43 -21.35 1.54 -7.44
CA THR A 43 -22.39 0.52 -7.68
C THR A 43 -21.74 -0.71 -8.29
N ARG A 44 -21.86 -1.86 -7.60
CA ARG A 44 -21.36 -3.15 -8.06
C ARG A 44 -22.41 -4.23 -7.82
N HIS A 45 -22.74 -5.01 -8.86
CA HIS A 45 -23.71 -6.10 -8.81
C HIS A 45 -25.08 -5.70 -8.19
N GLY A 46 -25.56 -4.49 -8.49
CA GLY A 46 -26.84 -3.98 -7.96
C GLY A 46 -26.81 -3.50 -6.50
N SER A 47 -25.64 -3.50 -5.85
CA SER A 47 -25.43 -2.90 -4.53
C SER A 47 -24.63 -1.61 -4.65
N THR A 48 -25.06 -0.55 -3.96
CA THR A 48 -24.35 0.74 -3.93
C THR A 48 -23.68 0.92 -2.58
N THR A 49 -22.37 1.15 -2.58
CA THR A 49 -21.63 1.55 -1.37
C THR A 49 -21.31 3.03 -1.43
N ARG A 50 -21.64 3.75 -0.36
CA ARG A 50 -21.37 5.17 -0.18
C ARG A 50 -20.19 5.36 0.76
N ARG A 51 -19.23 6.18 0.36
CA ARG A 51 -18.12 6.64 1.19
C ARG A 51 -18.13 8.15 1.26
N VAL A 52 -17.91 8.69 2.46
CA VAL A 52 -17.86 10.12 2.70
C VAL A 52 -16.52 10.46 3.33
N ALA A 53 -15.87 11.50 2.84
CA ALA A 53 -14.62 12.02 3.39
C ALA A 53 -14.59 13.54 3.30
N THR A 54 -13.77 14.17 4.14
CA THR A 54 -13.49 15.59 4.05
C THR A 54 -11.98 15.77 4.12
N TYR A 55 -11.43 16.64 3.27
CA TYR A 55 -10.03 17.02 3.32
C TYR A 55 -9.86 18.52 3.16
N ARG A 56 -8.70 19.03 3.59
CA ARG A 56 -8.31 20.42 3.33
C ARG A 56 -7.28 20.45 2.21
N LEU A 57 -7.54 21.28 1.20
CA LEU A 57 -6.62 21.55 0.10
C LEU A 57 -6.10 22.98 0.20
N MET A 58 -4.80 23.14 0.12
CA MET A 58 -4.11 24.42 0.10
C MET A 58 -3.19 24.43 -1.12
N ILE A 59 -3.27 25.47 -1.95
CA ILE A 59 -2.43 25.58 -3.15
C ILE A 59 -1.78 26.97 -3.17
N ALA A 60 -0.49 27.00 -3.44
CA ALA A 60 0.29 28.20 -3.77
C ALA A 60 0.95 28.00 -5.15
N ALA A 61 1.83 28.92 -5.56
CA ALA A 61 2.37 28.94 -6.92
C ALA A 61 3.20 27.69 -7.29
N ASP A 62 3.95 27.13 -6.34
CA ASP A 62 4.94 26.06 -6.55
C ASP A 62 4.72 24.85 -5.61
N LEU A 63 3.73 24.93 -4.74
CA LEU A 63 3.46 23.92 -3.73
C LEU A 63 1.97 23.77 -3.45
N PHE A 64 1.57 22.55 -3.08
CA PHE A 64 0.26 22.29 -2.50
C PHE A 64 0.41 21.49 -1.22
N ARG A 65 -0.58 21.62 -0.34
CA ARG A 65 -0.75 20.79 0.84
C ARG A 65 -2.15 20.20 0.88
N LEU A 66 -2.22 18.93 1.25
CA LEU A 66 -3.44 18.15 1.38
C LEU A 66 -3.49 17.55 2.79
N ASP A 67 -4.46 17.96 3.59
CA ASP A 67 -4.72 17.37 4.91
C ASP A 67 -5.86 16.34 4.81
N LEU A 68 -5.49 15.06 4.88
CA LEU A 68 -6.34 13.88 4.79
C LEU A 68 -6.60 13.30 6.18
N GLY A 69 -7.45 13.96 6.95
CA GLY A 69 -7.71 13.57 8.34
C GLY A 69 -6.45 13.67 9.20
N SER A 70 -5.81 12.53 9.49
CA SER A 70 -4.55 12.50 10.27
C SER A 70 -3.30 12.35 9.41
N VAL A 71 -3.41 12.28 8.08
CA VAL A 71 -2.26 12.28 7.17
C VAL A 71 -2.18 13.64 6.49
N CYS A 72 -1.00 14.23 6.45
CA CYS A 72 -0.72 15.46 5.71
C CYS A 72 0.23 15.13 4.57
N VAL A 73 -0.01 15.74 3.41
CA VAL A 73 0.80 15.55 2.20
C VAL A 73 1.17 16.91 1.67
N LEU A 74 2.44 17.12 1.39
CA LEU A 74 2.98 18.30 0.76
C LEU A 74 3.59 17.89 -0.58
N GLY A 75 3.11 18.48 -1.67
CA GLY A 75 3.76 18.36 -2.97
C GLY A 75 4.42 19.67 -3.35
N ARG A 76 5.63 19.57 -3.90
CA ARG A 76 6.39 20.71 -4.44
C ARG A 76 6.77 20.45 -5.89
N ARG A 77 6.76 21.51 -6.68
CA ARG A 77 7.20 21.51 -8.07
C ARG A 77 8.24 22.62 -8.26
N GLU A 78 9.47 22.22 -8.52
CA GLU A 78 10.61 23.10 -8.78
C GLU A 78 11.13 22.81 -10.19
N ASP A 79 10.81 23.66 -11.16
CA ASP A 79 11.22 23.61 -12.58
C ASP A 79 11.22 22.22 -13.24
N ALA A 80 12.28 21.43 -13.04
CA ALA A 80 12.50 20.09 -13.62
C ALA A 80 12.28 18.92 -12.62
N SER A 81 11.93 19.21 -11.38
CA SER A 81 11.81 18.22 -10.30
C SER A 81 10.50 18.39 -9.53
N ALA A 82 9.93 17.27 -9.11
CA ALA A 82 8.81 17.24 -8.20
C ALA A 82 9.11 16.35 -7.01
N SER A 83 8.54 16.72 -5.88
CA SER A 83 8.64 15.94 -4.66
C SER A 83 7.31 15.89 -3.93
N LEU A 84 7.10 14.77 -3.25
CA LEU A 84 5.98 14.53 -2.37
C LEU A 84 6.54 14.12 -1.01
N ILE A 85 6.07 14.80 0.02
CA ILE A 85 6.37 14.47 1.42
C ILE A 85 5.05 14.21 2.12
N ALA A 86 4.91 13.07 2.77
CA ALA A 86 3.73 12.75 3.57
C ALA A 86 4.13 12.43 5.01
N TRP A 87 3.27 12.76 5.96
CA TRP A 87 3.47 12.44 7.37
C TRP A 87 2.12 12.28 8.07
N HIS A 88 2.14 11.68 9.27
CA HIS A 88 0.96 11.57 10.11
C HIS A 88 0.98 12.66 11.19
N THR A 89 -0.13 13.35 11.44
CA THR A 89 -0.23 14.42 12.43
C THR A 89 -0.02 13.92 13.86
N ARG A 90 -0.30 12.64 14.12
CA ARG A 90 -0.04 11.98 15.41
C ARG A 90 1.31 11.29 15.51
N ASP A 91 2.04 11.14 14.40
CA ASP A 91 3.42 10.63 14.40
C ASP A 91 4.35 11.70 13.79
N PRO A 92 4.84 12.64 14.63
CA PRO A 92 5.74 13.67 14.17
C PRO A 92 7.17 13.16 13.95
N GLN A 93 7.47 11.88 14.11
CA GLN A 93 8.83 11.34 13.95
C GLN A 93 9.02 10.65 12.60
N SER A 94 7.95 10.24 11.92
CA SER A 94 8.02 9.54 10.64
C SER A 94 7.65 10.44 9.46
N ALA A 95 8.28 10.22 8.29
CA ALA A 95 7.89 10.84 7.03
C ALA A 95 8.13 9.91 5.84
N PHE A 96 7.24 9.93 4.86
CA PHE A 96 7.43 9.32 3.54
C PHE A 96 7.87 10.39 2.54
N ILE A 97 8.81 10.05 1.65
CA ILE A 97 9.29 10.96 0.60
C ILE A 97 9.35 10.24 -0.73
N ALA A 98 8.70 10.80 -1.75
CA ALA A 98 8.87 10.42 -3.15
C ALA A 98 9.43 11.60 -3.95
N ARG A 99 10.31 11.31 -4.91
CA ARG A 99 10.96 12.30 -5.78
C ARG A 99 10.91 11.83 -7.23
N GLY A 100 10.68 12.74 -8.17
CA GLY A 100 10.65 12.40 -9.59
C GLY A 100 10.14 13.56 -10.47
N PRO A 101 10.21 13.43 -11.80
CA PRO A 101 9.83 14.50 -12.72
C PRO A 101 8.30 14.63 -12.92
N ASP A 102 7.50 13.61 -12.60
CA ASP A 102 6.04 13.60 -12.81
C ASP A 102 5.27 13.57 -11.48
N LEU A 103 4.94 14.75 -10.94
CA LEU A 103 4.17 14.89 -9.69
C LEU A 103 2.77 14.25 -9.78
N ALA A 104 2.12 14.30 -10.94
CA ALA A 104 0.79 13.71 -11.12
C ALA A 104 0.85 12.18 -11.12
N GLY A 105 1.89 11.59 -11.71
CA GLY A 105 2.23 10.17 -11.55
C GLY A 105 2.47 9.77 -10.10
N LEU A 106 3.32 10.53 -9.39
CA LEU A 106 3.65 10.26 -7.99
C LEU A 106 2.43 10.33 -7.06
N LEU A 107 1.55 11.31 -7.26
CA LEU A 107 0.34 11.45 -6.46
C LEU A 107 -0.64 10.29 -6.69
N ARG A 108 -0.77 9.78 -7.92
CA ARG A 108 -1.56 8.57 -8.23
C ARG A 108 -1.03 7.32 -7.57
N GLN A 109 0.29 7.20 -7.48
CA GLN A 109 0.93 6.06 -6.85
C GLN A 109 0.76 6.06 -5.32
N HIS A 110 0.61 7.24 -4.70
CA HIS A 110 0.80 7.38 -3.27
C HIS A 110 -0.41 7.89 -2.49
N LEU A 111 -1.43 8.45 -3.16
CA LEU A 111 -2.63 8.97 -2.49
C LEU A 111 -3.90 8.24 -2.95
N PRO A 112 -4.92 8.15 -2.07
CA PRO A 112 -6.26 7.74 -2.49
C PRO A 112 -6.76 8.63 -3.64
N PRO A 113 -7.77 8.19 -4.42
CA PRO A 113 -8.31 8.97 -5.54
C PRO A 113 -9.07 10.22 -5.04
N LEU A 114 -8.31 11.23 -4.62
CA LEU A 114 -8.77 12.50 -4.07
C LEU A 114 -8.34 13.61 -5.01
N TRP A 115 -8.89 13.55 -6.22
CA TRP A 115 -8.51 14.47 -7.27
C TRP A 115 -9.58 15.52 -7.46
N SER A 116 -9.32 16.70 -6.92
CA SER A 116 -10.11 17.88 -7.19
C SER A 116 -9.59 18.60 -8.44
N SER A 117 -10.50 19.19 -9.21
CA SER A 117 -10.14 20.03 -10.36
C SER A 117 -9.08 21.10 -10.08
N PRO A 118 -9.14 21.86 -8.97
CA PRO A 118 -8.12 22.85 -8.66
C PRO A 118 -6.70 22.27 -8.48
N LEU A 119 -6.58 21.07 -7.88
CA LEU A 119 -5.29 20.37 -7.79
C LEU A 119 -4.82 19.88 -9.17
N ALA A 120 -5.72 19.37 -10.00
CA ALA A 120 -5.40 18.98 -11.37
C ALA A 120 -4.94 20.16 -12.25
N GLN A 121 -5.57 21.32 -12.11
CA GLN A 121 -5.14 22.55 -12.80
C GLN A 121 -3.74 22.95 -12.36
N PHE A 122 -3.46 22.94 -11.06
CA PHE A 122 -2.12 23.19 -10.53
C PHE A 122 -1.08 22.21 -11.12
N LEU A 123 -1.42 20.90 -11.17
CA LEU A 123 -0.51 19.87 -11.66
C LEU A 123 -0.26 19.91 -13.16
N SER A 124 -1.24 20.33 -13.95
CA SER A 124 -1.12 20.37 -15.42
C SER A 124 -0.71 21.75 -15.95
N GLN A 125 -0.83 22.80 -15.14
CA GLN A 125 -0.69 24.20 -15.54
C GLN A 125 -1.66 24.60 -16.67
N HIS A 126 -2.82 23.93 -16.76
CA HIS A 126 -3.85 24.18 -17.76
C HIS A 126 -5.22 24.41 -17.10
N ASP A 127 -5.97 25.39 -17.60
CA ASP A 127 -7.30 25.72 -17.05
C ASP A 127 -8.34 24.61 -17.28
N ASP A 128 -8.18 23.84 -18.36
CA ASP A 128 -9.07 22.72 -18.71
C ASP A 128 -8.58 21.37 -18.20
N ALA A 129 -7.65 21.36 -17.24
CA ALA A 129 -7.15 20.15 -16.62
C ALA A 129 -8.29 19.33 -16.03
N ASN A 130 -8.38 18.07 -16.44
CA ASN A 130 -9.33 17.13 -15.85
C ASN A 130 -8.80 16.69 -14.48
N PRO A 131 -9.63 16.52 -13.42
CA PRO A 131 -9.21 15.88 -12.16
C PRO A 131 -8.41 14.58 -12.35
N LEU A 132 -8.47 13.98 -13.53
CA LEU A 132 -7.81 12.73 -13.89
C LEU A 132 -6.50 12.92 -14.67
N VAL A 133 -5.75 14.00 -14.39
CA VAL A 133 -4.41 14.25 -14.97
C VAL A 133 -3.53 13.01 -14.75
N GLY A 134 -3.32 12.23 -15.80
CA GLY A 134 -2.58 10.98 -15.72
C GLY A 134 -3.15 9.81 -16.52
N HIS A 135 -4.44 9.83 -16.88
CA HIS A 135 -4.90 8.91 -17.91
C HIS A 135 -4.29 9.33 -19.26
N ALA A 136 -3.68 8.38 -19.97
CA ALA A 136 -3.35 8.58 -21.37
C ALA A 136 -4.68 8.66 -22.14
N TRP A 137 -5.15 9.88 -22.40
CA TRP A 137 -6.32 10.09 -23.22
C TRP A 137 -5.93 9.93 -24.68
N SER A 138 -6.62 9.03 -25.39
CA SER A 138 -6.42 8.89 -26.83
C SER A 138 -6.80 10.18 -27.59
N GLN A 139 -7.69 10.99 -27.01
CA GLN A 139 -8.11 12.30 -27.51
C GLN A 139 -8.45 13.23 -26.34
N PRO A 140 -8.26 14.56 -26.47
CA PRO A 140 -8.70 15.51 -25.45
C PRO A 140 -10.22 15.42 -25.20
N PRO A 141 -10.69 15.61 -23.95
CA PRO A 141 -12.10 15.55 -23.61
C PRO A 141 -12.92 16.57 -24.40
N ALA A 142 -14.13 16.20 -24.81
CA ALA A 142 -15.06 17.14 -25.42
C ALA A 142 -15.61 18.08 -24.35
N VAL A 143 -15.50 19.40 -24.58
CA VAL A 143 -16.06 20.42 -23.70
C VAL A 143 -17.46 20.79 -24.17
N ARG A 144 -18.44 20.71 -23.28
CA ARG A 144 -19.80 21.17 -23.49
C ARG A 144 -20.14 22.25 -22.47
N GLU A 145 -20.36 23.46 -22.93
CA GLU A 145 -20.93 24.51 -22.09
C GLU A 145 -22.41 24.20 -21.85
N ILE A 146 -22.81 24.11 -20.57
CA ILE A 146 -24.21 23.94 -20.18
C ILE A 146 -24.87 25.32 -20.10
N ASP A 147 -24.18 26.26 -19.47
CA ASP A 147 -24.50 27.69 -19.44
C ASP A 147 -23.21 28.50 -19.20
N ALA A 148 -23.34 29.81 -19.00
CA ALA A 148 -22.20 30.72 -18.80
C ALA A 148 -21.29 30.37 -17.61
N HIS A 149 -21.78 29.59 -16.64
CA HIS A 149 -21.07 29.26 -15.39
C HIS A 149 -20.93 27.76 -15.17
N ASN A 150 -21.54 26.91 -16.00
CA ASN A 150 -21.54 25.47 -15.84
C ASN A 150 -20.95 24.79 -17.07
N ARG A 151 -20.02 23.86 -16.84
CA ARG A 151 -19.30 23.13 -17.90
C ARG A 151 -19.40 21.64 -17.67
N SER A 152 -19.54 20.89 -18.76
CA SER A 152 -19.41 19.44 -18.78
C SER A 152 -18.23 19.04 -19.64
N LEU A 153 -17.35 18.20 -19.11
CA LEU A 153 -16.29 17.52 -19.85
C LEU A 153 -16.72 16.09 -20.09
N ILE A 154 -16.82 15.70 -21.35
CA ILE A 154 -17.30 14.38 -21.76
C ILE A 154 -16.15 13.62 -22.40
N THR A 155 -15.90 12.42 -21.89
CA THR A 155 -15.00 11.44 -22.47
C THR A 155 -15.78 10.17 -22.80
N SER A 156 -15.14 9.20 -23.46
CA SER A 156 -15.76 7.91 -23.76
C SER A 156 -16.12 7.07 -22.51
N ARG A 157 -15.60 7.43 -21.33
CA ARG A 157 -15.73 6.63 -20.09
C ARG A 157 -16.29 7.41 -18.92
N LEU A 158 -16.06 8.73 -18.90
CA LEU A 158 -16.34 9.60 -17.76
C LEU A 158 -17.00 10.89 -18.21
N THR A 159 -17.89 11.39 -17.36
CA THR A 159 -18.48 12.73 -17.47
C THR A 159 -18.10 13.53 -16.24
N VAL A 160 -17.58 14.75 -16.43
CA VAL A 160 -17.26 15.68 -15.34
C VAL A 160 -18.12 16.92 -15.48
N GLU A 161 -19.00 17.16 -14.51
CA GLU A 161 -19.85 18.36 -14.42
C GLU A 161 -19.25 19.30 -13.38
N ARG A 162 -19.05 20.56 -13.74
CA ARG A 162 -18.50 21.60 -12.84
C ARG A 162 -19.49 22.73 -12.69
N GLN A 163 -19.72 23.11 -11.43
CA GLN A 163 -20.56 24.23 -11.04
C GLN A 163 -19.71 25.30 -10.38
N PHE A 164 -19.78 26.51 -10.93
CA PHE A 164 -19.06 27.66 -10.41
C PHE A 164 -20.01 28.65 -9.72
N ASP A 165 -19.49 29.33 -8.70
CA ASP A 165 -20.16 30.45 -8.05
C ASP A 165 -20.25 31.63 -9.01
N ARG A 166 -21.41 32.29 -9.07
CA ARG A 166 -21.67 33.35 -10.05
C ARG A 166 -20.89 34.64 -9.76
N GLU A 167 -20.62 34.92 -8.49
CA GLU A 167 -20.00 36.18 -8.08
C GLU A 167 -18.47 36.08 -8.11
N SER A 168 -17.94 34.98 -7.57
CA SER A 168 -16.50 34.77 -7.42
C SER A 168 -15.86 33.95 -8.53
N SER A 169 -16.66 33.36 -9.42
CA SER A 169 -16.20 32.41 -10.46
C SER A 169 -15.40 31.22 -9.88
N ARG A 170 -15.58 30.89 -8.59
CA ARG A 170 -14.89 29.78 -7.94
C ARG A 170 -15.67 28.49 -8.11
N LEU A 171 -14.97 27.37 -8.24
CA LEU A 171 -15.59 26.05 -8.32
C LEU A 171 -16.28 25.72 -6.98
N VAL A 172 -17.60 25.50 -6.98
CA VAL A 172 -18.37 25.16 -5.76
C VAL A 172 -18.67 23.67 -5.69
N ARG A 173 -18.92 23.05 -6.85
CA ARG A 173 -19.21 21.62 -6.93
C ARG A 173 -18.62 21.01 -8.18
N GLU A 174 -18.15 19.78 -8.06
CA GLU A 174 -17.73 18.94 -9.16
C GLU A 174 -18.35 17.56 -9.00
N THR A 175 -18.92 17.04 -10.08
CA THR A 175 -19.48 15.69 -10.14
C THR A 175 -18.82 14.91 -11.26
N ILE A 176 -18.13 13.83 -10.92
CA ILE A 176 -17.46 12.92 -11.85
C ILE A 176 -18.24 11.62 -11.87
N ARG A 177 -18.76 11.23 -13.03
CA ARG A 177 -19.51 9.98 -13.23
C ARG A 177 -18.73 9.07 -14.16
N SER A 178 -18.59 7.80 -13.78
CA SER A 178 -18.12 6.73 -14.64
C SER A 178 -19.26 5.90 -15.18
N SER A 179 -19.27 5.69 -16.49
CA SER A 179 -20.21 4.80 -17.17
C SER A 179 -19.56 3.46 -17.56
N GLU A 180 -18.46 3.07 -16.91
CA GLU A 180 -17.82 1.78 -17.20
C GLU A 180 -18.69 0.60 -16.71
N PRO A 181 -18.98 -0.41 -17.57
CA PRO A 181 -19.90 -1.51 -17.23
C PRO A 181 -19.49 -2.36 -16.02
N GLN A 182 -18.20 -2.34 -15.66
CA GLN A 182 -17.64 -3.15 -14.58
C GLN A 182 -17.51 -2.39 -13.25
N ALA A 183 -17.63 -1.06 -13.26
CA ALA A 183 -17.45 -0.21 -12.09
C ALA A 183 -18.10 1.18 -12.29
N GLU A 184 -19.43 1.23 -12.19
CA GLU A 184 -20.15 2.50 -12.15
C GLU A 184 -19.83 3.22 -10.84
N PHE A 185 -19.41 4.47 -10.94
CA PHE A 185 -19.21 5.31 -9.77
C PHE A 185 -19.64 6.75 -10.02
N THR A 186 -20.08 7.40 -8.96
CA THR A 186 -20.31 8.84 -8.90
C THR A 186 -19.45 9.40 -7.77
N LEU A 187 -18.55 10.32 -8.11
CA LEU A 187 -17.73 11.08 -7.19
C LEU A 187 -18.23 12.52 -7.18
N GLU A 188 -18.73 12.98 -6.04
CA GLU A 188 -19.12 14.36 -5.81
C GLU A 188 -18.12 15.05 -4.90
N LEU A 189 -17.69 16.25 -5.30
CA LEU A 189 -16.76 17.10 -4.59
C LEU A 189 -17.45 18.45 -4.37
N THR A 190 -17.60 18.87 -3.13
CA THR A 190 -18.16 20.18 -2.75
C THR A 190 -17.08 21.00 -2.07
N TYR A 191 -16.92 22.24 -2.50
CA TYR A 191 -15.80 23.11 -2.10
C TYR A 191 -16.28 24.25 -1.21
N GLU A 192 -15.69 24.36 -0.02
CA GLU A 192 -15.87 25.46 0.92
C GLU A 192 -14.58 26.29 0.99
N TRP A 193 -14.56 27.40 0.27
CA TRP A 193 -13.37 28.24 0.15
C TRP A 193 -13.14 29.09 1.40
N SER A 194 -11.88 29.25 1.79
CA SER A 194 -11.49 30.15 2.89
C SER A 194 -10.18 30.88 2.59
N PRO A 195 -9.86 31.97 3.31
CA PRO A 195 -8.60 32.71 3.11
C PRO A 195 -7.39 31.81 3.40
N ALA A 196 -6.39 31.80 2.52
CA ALA A 196 -5.19 31.01 2.78
C ALA A 196 -4.35 31.58 3.92
N SER A 197 -3.71 30.68 4.65
CA SER A 197 -2.56 31.00 5.48
C SER A 197 -1.30 31.16 4.62
N SER A 198 -0.24 31.78 5.17
CA SER A 198 1.05 31.90 4.47
C SER A 198 1.63 30.53 4.13
N SER A 199 2.03 30.33 2.87
CA SER A 199 2.62 29.07 2.38
C SER A 199 3.91 28.68 3.09
N ALA A 200 4.65 29.65 3.63
CA ALA A 200 5.84 29.42 4.44
C ALA A 200 5.58 28.56 5.68
N ALA A 201 4.35 28.55 6.20
CA ALA A 201 3.96 27.80 7.39
C ALA A 201 3.46 26.36 7.10
N TRP A 202 3.36 25.96 5.82
CA TRP A 202 2.76 24.66 5.47
C TRP A 202 3.73 23.48 5.56
N GLY A 203 5.04 23.76 5.56
CA GLY A 203 6.10 22.76 5.51
C GLY A 203 6.28 21.96 6.80
N ILE A 204 7.13 20.94 6.70
CA ILE A 204 7.54 20.09 7.82
C ILE A 204 9.06 19.94 7.84
N GLU A 205 9.65 19.92 9.05
CA GLU A 205 11.08 19.66 9.22
C GLU A 205 11.35 18.16 9.05
N ILE A 206 12.08 17.81 7.99
CA ILE A 206 12.39 16.43 7.61
C ILE A 206 13.68 15.93 8.27
N ALA A 207 14.63 16.83 8.54
CA ALA A 207 16.00 16.46 8.96
C ALA A 207 16.05 15.58 10.22
N ASN A 208 15.05 15.72 11.10
CA ASN A 208 14.98 15.02 12.38
C ASN A 208 14.00 13.84 12.37
N ARG A 209 13.65 13.29 11.19
CA ARG A 209 12.61 12.26 11.06
C ARG A 209 13.16 10.96 10.47
N THR A 210 12.54 9.87 10.89
CA THR A 210 12.73 8.54 10.30
C THR A 210 11.98 8.44 8.99
N LEU A 211 12.69 8.09 7.92
CA LEU A 211 12.07 7.87 6.61
C LEU A 211 11.39 6.50 6.56
N VAL A 212 10.12 6.49 6.14
CA VAL A 212 9.34 5.26 5.97
C VAL A 212 9.15 4.92 4.48
N PRO A 213 8.99 3.63 4.13
CA PRO A 213 9.03 3.20 2.73
C PRO A 213 7.74 3.47 1.93
N SER A 214 6.62 3.83 2.58
CA SER A 214 5.35 4.15 1.88
C SER A 214 4.43 5.07 2.69
N VAL A 215 3.43 5.67 2.03
CA VAL A 215 2.38 6.47 2.69
C VAL A 215 1.54 5.61 3.64
N SER A 216 1.24 4.36 3.29
CA SER A 216 0.50 3.44 4.18
C SER A 216 1.24 3.13 5.48
N ALA A 217 2.58 3.23 5.47
CA ALA A 217 3.40 3.10 6.68
C ALA A 217 3.22 4.28 7.66
N LEU A 218 2.54 5.35 7.26
CA LEU A 218 2.18 6.51 8.10
C LEU A 218 0.86 6.32 8.84
N ALA A 219 0.09 5.25 8.61
CA ALA A 219 -1.09 4.98 9.41
C ALA A 219 -0.72 4.92 10.90
N PRO A 220 -1.61 5.30 11.84
CA PRO A 220 -1.34 5.11 13.26
C PRO A 220 -1.17 3.61 13.48
N ARG A 221 0.09 3.16 13.52
CA ARG A 221 0.43 1.76 13.61
C ARG A 221 0.05 1.28 15.00
N THR A 222 -0.70 0.18 15.05
CA THR A 222 -0.64 -0.67 16.23
C THR A 222 0.84 -0.95 16.49
N PRO A 223 1.37 -0.67 17.69
CA PRO A 223 2.77 -0.95 17.98
C PRO A 223 3.06 -2.42 17.66
N PRO A 224 4.28 -2.74 17.20
CA PRO A 224 4.65 -4.12 16.94
C PRO A 224 4.45 -4.96 18.22
N ILE A 225 4.12 -6.23 18.03
CA ILE A 225 3.92 -7.18 19.12
C ILE A 225 5.29 -7.53 19.69
N ASP A 226 5.51 -7.20 20.96
CA ASP A 226 6.75 -7.52 21.64
C ASP A 226 6.89 -9.04 21.89
N VAL A 227 8.15 -9.50 21.98
CA VAL A 227 8.47 -10.85 22.45
C VAL A 227 7.86 -11.07 23.84
N GLY A 228 7.31 -12.27 24.06
CA GLY A 228 6.60 -12.67 25.26
C GLY A 228 5.12 -12.29 25.30
N ARG A 229 4.61 -11.54 24.31
CA ARG A 229 3.18 -11.20 24.20
C ARG A 229 2.41 -12.36 23.57
N SER A 230 1.15 -12.55 23.98
CA SER A 230 0.28 -13.57 23.39
C SER A 230 -0.14 -13.19 21.98
N VAL A 231 -0.09 -14.17 21.08
CA VAL A 231 -0.54 -14.06 19.68
C VAL A 231 -1.73 -14.97 19.38
N ALA A 232 -2.37 -15.51 20.42
CA ALA A 232 -3.49 -16.46 20.29
C ALA A 232 -4.69 -15.93 19.48
N SER A 233 -4.83 -14.60 19.39
CA SER A 233 -5.88 -13.92 18.63
C SER A 233 -5.59 -13.80 17.13
N LEU A 234 -4.40 -14.21 16.65
CA LEU A 234 -4.08 -14.21 15.23
C LEU A 234 -5.04 -15.15 14.50
N ARG A 235 -5.89 -14.57 13.65
CA ARG A 235 -6.90 -15.33 12.91
C ARG A 235 -6.26 -16.05 11.74
N LEU A 236 -6.19 -17.37 11.86
CA LEU A 236 -5.71 -18.28 10.82
C LEU A 236 -6.90 -19.10 10.33
N ILE A 237 -6.98 -19.33 9.02
CA ILE A 237 -7.97 -20.18 8.38
C ILE A 237 -7.27 -21.16 7.45
N ASP A 238 -7.84 -22.35 7.26
CA ASP A 238 -7.32 -23.32 6.31
C ASP A 238 -7.82 -23.05 4.87
N ALA A 239 -7.40 -23.88 3.92
CA ALA A 239 -7.77 -23.76 2.52
C ALA A 239 -9.28 -23.94 2.24
N ILE A 240 -10.02 -24.56 3.16
CA ILE A 240 -11.48 -24.74 3.04
C ILE A 240 -12.28 -23.69 3.83
N GLY A 241 -11.59 -22.71 4.43
CA GLY A 241 -12.20 -21.58 5.14
C GLY A 241 -12.54 -21.84 6.61
N THR A 242 -12.07 -22.96 7.18
CA THR A 242 -12.27 -23.27 8.61
C THR A 242 -11.27 -22.49 9.45
N VAL A 243 -11.74 -21.88 10.54
CA VAL A 243 -10.88 -21.19 11.50
C VAL A 243 -9.95 -22.19 12.18
N TRP A 244 -8.65 -21.96 12.05
CA TRP A 244 -7.59 -22.71 12.70
C TRP A 244 -7.01 -21.89 13.85
N THR A 245 -6.69 -22.55 14.96
CA THR A 245 -6.17 -21.89 16.16
C THR A 245 -4.72 -22.29 16.39
N ILE A 246 -3.87 -21.32 16.75
CA ILE A 246 -2.45 -21.55 17.07
C ILE A 246 -2.28 -22.67 18.10
N GLY A 247 -3.14 -22.72 19.13
CA GLY A 247 -3.11 -23.76 20.15
C GLY A 247 -3.25 -25.19 19.61
N SER A 248 -3.80 -25.37 18.41
CA SER A 248 -3.92 -26.68 17.78
C SER A 248 -2.58 -27.29 17.37
N ALA A 249 -1.55 -26.47 17.13
CA ALA A 249 -0.19 -26.96 16.85
C ALA A 249 0.46 -27.67 18.05
N PHE A 250 0.01 -27.39 19.27
CA PHE A 250 0.62 -27.89 20.49
C PHE A 250 -0.19 -29.03 21.13
N ARG A 251 -1.24 -29.50 20.46
CA ARG A 251 -2.01 -30.65 20.94
C ARG A 251 -1.17 -31.93 20.82
N PRO A 252 -1.29 -32.86 21.78
CA PRO A 252 -0.62 -34.15 21.68
C PRO A 252 -1.05 -34.90 20.41
N GLU A 253 -0.12 -35.62 19.80
CA GLU A 253 -0.40 -36.47 18.65
C GLU A 253 -1.50 -37.49 18.97
N PRO A 254 -2.58 -37.55 18.17
CA PRO A 254 -3.71 -38.41 18.46
C PRO A 254 -3.42 -39.91 18.30
N THR A 255 -2.38 -40.27 17.52
CA THR A 255 -2.10 -41.66 17.12
C THR A 255 -0.77 -42.20 17.66
N ALA A 256 0.00 -41.42 18.41
CA ALA A 256 1.29 -41.84 18.92
C ALA A 256 1.15 -42.70 20.19
N SER A 257 1.97 -43.75 20.31
CA SER A 257 2.03 -44.61 21.50
C SER A 257 2.57 -43.87 22.75
N LEU A 258 3.20 -42.71 22.56
CA LEU A 258 3.63 -41.78 23.59
C LEU A 258 3.15 -40.39 23.19
N PRO A 259 2.57 -39.58 24.11
CA PRO A 259 2.11 -38.24 23.78
C PRO A 259 3.29 -37.37 23.37
N ARG A 260 3.35 -37.01 22.08
CA ARG A 260 4.31 -36.08 21.50
C ARG A 260 3.57 -34.81 21.09
N SER A 261 4.17 -33.66 21.31
CA SER A 261 3.66 -32.36 20.87
C SER A 261 4.80 -31.55 20.28
N ALA A 262 4.47 -30.54 19.48
CA ALA A 262 5.43 -29.51 19.14
C ALA A 262 5.77 -28.68 20.39
N ASP A 263 7.01 -28.22 20.48
CA ASP A 263 7.47 -27.24 21.47
C ASP A 263 7.29 -25.82 20.93
N LEU A 264 7.48 -25.67 19.61
CA LEU A 264 7.42 -24.40 18.89
C LEU A 264 6.55 -24.52 17.63
N LEU A 265 5.88 -23.43 17.29
CA LEU A 265 5.23 -23.20 16.00
C LEU A 265 6.00 -22.11 15.26
N VAL A 266 6.51 -22.43 14.08
CA VAL A 266 7.17 -21.49 13.16
C VAL A 266 6.19 -21.16 12.04
N LEU A 267 5.63 -19.95 12.06
CA LEU A 267 4.72 -19.45 11.03
C LEU A 267 5.48 -18.51 10.08
N VAL A 268 5.53 -18.86 8.80
CA VAL A 268 6.03 -17.96 7.75
C VAL A 268 4.86 -17.16 7.20
N LEU A 269 4.73 -15.91 7.62
CA LEU A 269 3.71 -15.00 7.10
C LEU A 269 4.22 -14.39 5.79
N HIS A 270 3.53 -14.67 4.68
CA HIS A 270 3.93 -14.21 3.34
C HIS A 270 2.83 -13.41 2.66
N ALA A 271 3.14 -12.19 2.20
CA ALA A 271 2.20 -11.36 1.44
C ALA A 271 1.99 -11.90 0.02
N VAL A 272 0.74 -11.97 -0.43
CA VAL A 272 0.38 -12.51 -1.77
C VAL A 272 0.68 -11.57 -2.94
N SER A 273 0.82 -10.27 -2.68
CA SER A 273 1.10 -9.20 -3.67
C SER A 273 2.17 -8.24 -3.13
N THR A 274 2.83 -7.43 -3.97
CA THR A 274 3.73 -6.33 -3.52
C THR A 274 2.93 -5.17 -2.95
N ARG A 275 3.49 -4.39 -2.01
CA ARG A 275 2.75 -3.23 -1.45
C ARG A 275 2.52 -2.25 -2.58
N GLU A 276 1.38 -1.59 -2.58
CA GLU A 276 1.15 -0.50 -3.54
C GLU A 276 2.29 0.52 -3.44
N GLY A 277 2.89 0.83 -4.59
CA GLY A 277 4.03 1.74 -4.70
C GLY A 277 5.36 1.25 -4.12
N SER A 278 5.47 0.01 -3.62
CA SER A 278 6.73 -0.58 -3.16
C SER A 278 7.52 -1.16 -4.33
N THR A 279 8.80 -0.81 -4.41
CA THR A 279 9.78 -1.43 -5.34
C THR A 279 10.39 -2.71 -4.76
N VAL A 280 10.16 -3.00 -3.47
CA VAL A 280 10.66 -4.22 -2.83
C VAL A 280 9.92 -5.43 -3.40
N PRO A 281 10.62 -6.35 -4.08
CA PRO A 281 10.00 -7.54 -4.63
C PRO A 281 9.55 -8.48 -3.51
N LEU A 282 8.53 -9.29 -3.78
CA LEU A 282 8.20 -10.39 -2.89
C LEU A 282 9.34 -11.40 -2.81
N VAL A 283 9.55 -11.97 -1.62
CA VAL A 283 10.53 -13.03 -1.43
C VAL A 283 10.06 -14.28 -2.19
N PRO A 284 10.88 -14.87 -3.08
CA PRO A 284 10.52 -16.11 -3.78
C PRO A 284 10.28 -17.25 -2.77
N LEU A 285 9.11 -17.89 -2.83
CA LEU A 285 8.74 -18.90 -1.85
C LEU A 285 9.59 -20.18 -1.95
N ASP A 286 10.08 -20.54 -3.14
CA ASP A 286 11.01 -21.67 -3.31
C ASP A 286 12.27 -21.51 -2.45
N ARG A 287 12.76 -20.27 -2.35
CA ARG A 287 13.90 -19.96 -1.48
C ARG A 287 13.53 -20.16 -0.02
N LEU A 288 12.34 -19.70 0.40
CA LEU A 288 11.86 -19.88 1.78
C LEU A 288 11.80 -21.36 2.18
N ILE A 289 11.34 -22.24 1.28
CA ILE A 289 11.31 -23.68 1.54
C ILE A 289 12.70 -24.27 1.66
N ALA A 290 13.57 -24.00 0.68
CA ALA A 290 14.94 -24.52 0.72
C ALA A 290 15.64 -24.15 2.03
N CYS A 291 15.40 -22.93 2.52
CA CYS A 291 15.95 -22.45 3.78
C CYS A 291 15.31 -23.13 5.01
N ILE A 292 13.99 -23.37 5.02
CA ILE A 292 13.31 -24.12 6.09
C ILE A 292 13.84 -25.56 6.18
N ASP A 293 14.03 -26.21 5.03
CA ASP A 293 14.55 -27.57 4.97
C ASP A 293 16.01 -27.61 5.45
N GLN A 294 16.83 -26.64 5.04
CA GLN A 294 18.20 -26.47 5.52
C GLN A 294 18.24 -26.25 7.04
N LEU A 295 17.38 -25.37 7.58
CA LEU A 295 17.32 -25.11 9.02
C LEU A 295 16.94 -26.34 9.84
N ARG A 296 16.06 -27.20 9.31
CA ARG A 296 15.73 -28.47 9.97
C ARG A 296 16.93 -29.42 10.00
N GLN A 297 17.69 -29.49 8.91
CA GLN A 297 18.91 -30.29 8.84
C GLN A 297 19.98 -29.76 9.80
N GLU A 298 20.19 -28.44 9.82
CA GLU A 298 21.12 -27.76 10.72
C GLU A 298 20.72 -27.96 12.18
N HIS A 299 19.44 -27.77 12.52
CA HIS A 299 18.95 -27.98 13.89
C HIS A 299 19.11 -29.43 14.36
N ALA A 300 18.88 -30.41 13.47
CA ALA A 300 19.13 -31.82 13.77
C ALA A 300 20.62 -32.12 13.96
N LEU A 301 21.49 -31.51 13.15
CA LEU A 301 22.94 -31.65 13.24
C LEU A 301 23.50 -31.01 14.51
N GLU A 302 23.09 -29.79 14.84
CA GLU A 302 23.51 -29.08 16.07
C GLU A 302 23.04 -29.82 17.33
N SER A 303 21.79 -30.30 17.35
CA SER A 303 21.28 -31.12 18.46
C SER A 303 22.12 -32.38 18.67
N ALA A 304 22.52 -33.05 17.57
CA ALA A 304 23.38 -34.22 17.62
C ALA A 304 24.81 -33.89 18.09
N LEU A 305 25.40 -32.78 17.62
CA LEU A 305 26.74 -32.33 18.01
C LEU A 305 26.82 -31.96 19.49
N HIS A 306 25.77 -31.36 20.04
CA HIS A 306 25.73 -30.92 21.44
C HIS A 306 25.11 -31.96 22.40
N ALA A 307 24.73 -33.13 21.90
CA ALA A 307 24.04 -34.18 22.65
C ALA A 307 22.79 -33.68 23.40
N GLN A 308 22.05 -32.76 22.78
CA GLN A 308 20.84 -32.15 23.35
C GLN A 308 19.61 -32.69 22.62
N PRO A 309 18.47 -32.84 23.33
CA PRO A 309 17.21 -33.18 22.68
C PRO A 309 16.81 -32.04 21.72
N ARG A 310 16.58 -32.41 20.47
CA ARG A 310 16.11 -31.49 19.42
C ARG A 310 14.74 -30.95 19.81
N GLN A 311 14.54 -29.63 19.75
CA GLN A 311 13.22 -29.04 19.94
C GLN A 311 12.31 -29.41 18.76
N HIS A 312 11.08 -29.80 19.06
CA HIS A 312 10.11 -30.18 18.05
C HIS A 312 9.41 -28.92 17.52
N ALA A 313 9.87 -28.40 16.38
CA ALA A 313 9.27 -27.22 15.75
C ALA A 313 8.32 -27.61 14.61
N LEU A 314 7.04 -27.23 14.72
CA LEU A 314 6.06 -27.35 13.65
C LEU A 314 6.16 -26.14 12.72
N VAL A 315 6.48 -26.33 11.43
CA VAL A 315 6.66 -25.22 10.48
C VAL A 315 5.46 -25.12 9.54
N ARG A 316 4.87 -23.93 9.39
CA ARG A 316 3.73 -23.67 8.49
C ARG A 316 3.90 -22.38 7.69
N ILE A 317 3.38 -22.39 6.46
CA ILE A 317 3.29 -21.19 5.62
C ILE A 317 1.89 -20.60 5.80
N ALA A 318 1.81 -19.32 6.14
CA ALA A 318 0.55 -18.58 6.21
C ALA A 318 0.54 -17.46 5.17
N ALA A 319 -0.37 -17.55 4.21
CA ALA A 319 -0.58 -16.50 3.21
C ALA A 319 -1.38 -15.34 3.80
N VAL A 320 -0.88 -14.12 3.63
CA VAL A 320 -1.48 -12.88 4.11
C VAL A 320 -2.14 -12.15 2.95
N PHE A 321 -3.44 -11.90 3.09
CA PHE A 321 -4.25 -11.28 2.04
C PHE A 321 -4.23 -9.76 2.08
N ASP A 322 -4.20 -9.19 0.89
CA ASP A 322 -4.51 -7.79 0.58
C ASP A 322 -5.65 -7.86 -0.46
N VAL A 323 -6.80 -7.21 -0.28
CA VAL A 323 -7.90 -7.31 -1.29
C VAL A 323 -8.56 -5.93 -1.45
N PRO A 324 -8.57 -5.36 -2.68
CA PRO A 324 -9.34 -5.86 -3.84
C PRO A 324 -8.50 -6.50 -4.99
N ASP A 325 -9.14 -7.38 -5.78
CA ASP A 325 -8.59 -8.26 -6.85
C ASP A 325 -7.92 -9.56 -6.38
N TYR A 326 -8.72 -10.39 -5.69
CA TYR A 326 -8.44 -11.79 -5.39
C TYR A 326 -7.71 -12.49 -6.57
N ALA A 327 -6.48 -12.93 -6.33
CA ALA A 327 -5.61 -13.59 -7.30
C ALA A 327 -5.47 -15.10 -7.00
N PRO A 328 -6.48 -15.92 -7.36
CA PRO A 328 -6.50 -17.35 -7.01
C PRO A 328 -5.28 -18.13 -7.51
N ALA A 329 -4.74 -17.75 -8.68
CA ALA A 329 -3.55 -18.39 -9.24
C ALA A 329 -2.32 -18.35 -8.31
N ARG A 330 -2.15 -17.25 -7.54
CA ARG A 330 -1.03 -17.12 -6.59
C ARG A 330 -1.25 -17.95 -5.33
N LEU A 331 -2.50 -18.17 -4.92
CA LEU A 331 -2.82 -19.07 -3.81
C LEU A 331 -2.55 -20.52 -4.19
N ASP A 332 -2.92 -20.93 -5.40
CA ASP A 332 -2.63 -22.27 -5.90
C ASP A 332 -1.12 -22.51 -5.98
N GLU A 333 -0.35 -21.51 -6.40
CA GLU A 333 1.11 -21.55 -6.38
C GLU A 333 1.65 -21.70 -4.95
N ILE A 334 1.19 -20.88 -4.00
CA ILE A 334 1.57 -20.98 -2.58
C ILE A 334 1.19 -22.35 -2.00
N ALA A 335 0.01 -22.87 -2.32
CA ALA A 335 -0.47 -24.16 -1.83
C ALA A 335 0.43 -25.30 -2.32
N LYS A 336 0.69 -25.37 -3.63
CA LYS A 336 1.62 -26.35 -4.25
C LYS A 336 3.03 -26.26 -3.66
N ILE A 337 3.45 -25.05 -3.33
CA ILE A 337 4.73 -24.80 -2.69
C ILE A 337 4.70 -25.27 -1.23
N ALA A 338 3.68 -24.94 -0.46
CA ALA A 338 3.54 -25.39 0.94
C ALA A 338 3.52 -26.93 1.08
N GLU A 339 3.03 -27.66 0.07
CA GLU A 339 3.11 -29.12 0.01
C GLU A 339 4.55 -29.67 -0.10
N ARG A 340 5.50 -28.86 -0.60
CA ARG A 340 6.91 -29.24 -0.75
C ARG A 340 7.72 -29.07 0.53
N VAL A 341 7.18 -28.38 1.54
CA VAL A 341 7.84 -28.28 2.86
C VAL A 341 7.90 -29.68 3.47
N ALA A 342 9.11 -30.17 3.73
CA ALA A 342 9.28 -31.52 4.27
C ALA A 342 8.46 -31.72 5.57
N ALA A 343 7.93 -32.92 5.82
CA ALA A 343 7.38 -33.21 7.13
C ALA A 343 8.52 -33.43 8.13
N ASP A 344 8.40 -32.95 9.38
CA ASP A 344 9.33 -33.40 10.40
C ASP A 344 9.09 -34.89 10.72
N PRO A 345 10.08 -35.78 10.50
CA PRO A 345 9.91 -37.21 10.77
C PRO A 345 9.70 -37.52 12.26
N LEU A 346 9.99 -36.58 13.17
CA LEU A 346 9.77 -36.73 14.60
C LEU A 346 8.31 -36.49 15.02
N LEU A 347 7.52 -35.81 14.17
CA LEU A 347 6.13 -35.43 14.41
C LEU A 347 5.19 -35.82 13.24
N PRO A 348 5.24 -37.05 12.71
CA PRO A 348 4.53 -37.39 11.47
C PRO A 348 2.99 -37.31 11.62
N GLY A 349 2.46 -37.65 12.79
CA GLY A 349 1.02 -37.62 13.06
C GLY A 349 0.51 -36.18 13.20
N LEU A 350 1.26 -35.35 13.91
CA LEU A 350 0.94 -33.92 14.07
C LEU A 350 1.04 -33.20 12.72
N GLU A 351 2.10 -33.46 11.97
CA GLU A 351 2.36 -32.88 10.64
C GLU A 351 1.25 -33.20 9.63
N ALA A 352 0.64 -34.38 9.73
CA ALA A 352 -0.51 -34.77 8.90
C ALA A 352 -1.83 -34.12 9.34
N SER A 353 -1.98 -33.80 10.63
CA SER A 353 -3.22 -33.27 11.20
C SER A 353 -3.38 -31.75 11.10
N VAL A 354 -2.29 -31.03 10.82
CA VAL A 354 -2.29 -29.56 10.71
C VAL A 354 -2.16 -29.14 9.26
N PRO A 355 -3.04 -28.27 8.73
CA PRO A 355 -2.97 -27.78 7.35
C PRO A 355 -1.58 -27.25 7.01
N ARG A 356 -1.03 -27.63 5.84
CA ARG A 356 0.30 -27.21 5.37
C ARG A 356 0.36 -25.72 5.04
N MET A 357 -0.72 -25.22 4.46
CA MET A 357 -0.95 -23.81 4.16
C MET A 357 -2.07 -23.30 5.05
N LEU A 358 -1.82 -22.16 5.69
CA LEU A 358 -2.81 -21.36 6.39
C LEU A 358 -3.02 -20.05 5.64
N ILE A 359 -4.11 -19.39 5.95
CA ILE A 359 -4.50 -18.11 5.40
C ILE A 359 -4.78 -17.18 6.58
N THR A 360 -4.33 -15.94 6.51
CA THR A 360 -4.79 -14.89 7.42
C THR A 360 -5.49 -13.80 6.63
N HIS A 361 -6.67 -13.42 7.11
CA HIS A 361 -7.54 -12.43 6.47
C HIS A 361 -6.91 -11.02 6.53
N PRO A 362 -7.32 -10.10 5.65
CA PRO A 362 -6.80 -8.72 5.65
C PRO A 362 -6.94 -8.05 7.03
N PRO A 363 -6.05 -7.10 7.35
CA PRO A 363 -5.21 -6.35 6.40
C PRO A 363 -3.79 -6.93 6.24
N ARG A 364 -3.14 -6.66 5.10
CA ARG A 364 -1.74 -7.06 4.83
C ARG A 364 -0.77 -6.58 5.91
N GLU A 365 -1.10 -5.45 6.52
CA GLU A 365 -0.52 -4.82 7.69
C GLU A 365 -0.44 -5.76 8.91
N THR A 366 -1.01 -6.97 8.85
CA THR A 366 -0.78 -8.04 9.82
C THR A 366 0.70 -8.43 9.91
N ILE A 367 1.45 -8.36 8.80
CA ILE A 367 2.92 -8.53 8.83
C ILE A 367 3.59 -7.39 9.60
N ASP A 368 3.06 -6.16 9.49
CA ASP A 368 3.59 -4.98 10.19
C ASP A 368 3.44 -5.07 11.70
N LEU A 369 2.51 -5.90 12.21
CA LEU A 369 2.41 -6.20 13.64
C LEU A 369 3.63 -6.95 14.17
N PHE A 370 4.38 -7.65 13.32
CA PHE A 370 5.55 -8.44 13.72
C PHE A 370 6.86 -7.83 13.20
N ALA A 371 6.85 -7.33 11.97
CA ALA A 371 8.01 -6.75 11.32
C ALA A 371 7.57 -5.61 10.38
N PRO A 372 7.54 -4.36 10.87
CA PRO A 372 7.10 -3.21 10.08
C PRO A 372 7.88 -3.04 8.77
N GLY A 373 7.15 -2.96 7.65
CA GLY A 373 7.71 -2.76 6.32
C GLY A 373 8.12 -4.05 5.59
N ALA A 374 8.17 -5.19 6.28
CA ALA A 374 8.55 -6.46 5.65
C ALA A 374 7.46 -6.98 4.68
N SER A 375 7.85 -7.68 3.62
CA SER A 375 6.92 -8.44 2.77
C SER A 375 6.72 -9.87 3.25
N THR A 376 7.62 -10.36 4.10
CA THR A 376 7.60 -11.71 4.65
C THR A 376 8.29 -11.68 6.02
N VAL A 377 7.72 -12.41 6.98
CA VAL A 377 8.26 -12.51 8.35
C VAL A 377 8.11 -13.94 8.85
N VAL A 378 9.13 -14.44 9.54
CA VAL A 378 9.02 -15.66 10.34
C VAL A 378 8.58 -15.29 11.75
N VAL A 379 7.49 -15.89 12.22
CA VAL A 379 6.94 -15.73 13.56
C VAL A 379 7.12 -17.05 14.30
N VAL A 380 7.90 -17.04 15.37
CA VAL A 380 8.12 -18.21 16.24
C VAL A 380 7.24 -18.06 17.48
N VAL A 381 6.45 -19.07 17.77
CA VAL A 381 5.47 -19.08 18.87
C VAL A 381 5.71 -20.30 19.76
N ASP A 382 5.66 -20.12 21.07
CA ASP A 382 5.78 -21.22 22.03
C ASP A 382 4.44 -21.91 22.35
N ALA A 383 4.50 -23.02 23.07
CA ALA A 383 3.33 -23.78 23.53
C ALA A 383 2.35 -22.97 24.41
N THR A 384 2.79 -21.84 24.99
CA THR A 384 1.93 -20.91 25.73
C THR A 384 1.27 -19.87 24.83
N THR A 385 1.41 -20.01 23.51
CA THR A 385 0.90 -19.11 22.46
C THR A 385 1.51 -17.70 22.52
N ARG A 386 2.73 -17.58 23.02
CA ARG A 386 3.46 -16.32 23.09
C ARG A 386 4.50 -16.22 21.98
N LEU A 387 4.70 -14.99 21.50
CA LEU A 387 5.72 -14.67 20.52
C LEU A 387 7.12 -14.86 21.12
N VAL A 388 7.93 -15.72 20.52
CA VAL A 388 9.34 -15.93 20.89
C VAL A 388 10.25 -15.06 20.03
N ALA A 389 9.97 -14.99 18.74
CA ALA A 389 10.74 -14.18 17.80
C ALA A 389 9.89 -13.78 16.58
N ALA A 390 10.17 -12.59 16.04
CA ALA A 390 9.70 -12.13 14.76
C ALA A 390 10.92 -11.73 13.91
N ILE A 391 11.16 -12.46 12.81
CA ILE A 391 12.38 -12.30 12.00
C ILE A 391 11.96 -11.83 10.60
N PRO A 392 12.23 -10.57 10.23
CA PRO A 392 11.95 -10.08 8.88
C PRO A 392 12.81 -10.83 7.87
N ILE A 393 12.22 -11.14 6.71
CA ILE A 393 12.95 -11.75 5.59
C ILE A 393 13.06 -10.71 4.48
N GLU A 394 14.29 -10.27 4.24
CA GLU A 394 14.63 -9.37 3.15
C GLU A 394 14.93 -10.16 1.88
N ALA A 395 14.49 -9.64 0.73
CA ALA A 395 14.79 -10.24 -0.55
C ALA A 395 16.30 -10.11 -0.84
N GLY A 396 16.99 -11.25 -0.95
CA GLY A 396 18.41 -11.28 -1.35
C GLY A 396 19.37 -11.79 -0.29
N THR A 397 19.02 -11.74 1.00
CA THR A 397 19.93 -12.09 2.11
C THR A 397 19.47 -13.32 2.88
N ASP A 398 20.41 -14.17 3.31
CA ASP A 398 20.14 -15.35 4.14
C ASP A 398 20.42 -15.12 5.65
N SER A 399 20.59 -13.86 6.07
CA SER A 399 20.87 -13.47 7.46
C SER A 399 19.80 -13.93 8.47
N TRP A 400 18.56 -14.08 8.02
CA TRP A 400 17.44 -14.55 8.83
C TRP A 400 17.58 -16.03 9.24
N GLN A 401 18.33 -16.85 8.48
CA GLN A 401 18.57 -18.26 8.82
C GLN A 401 19.38 -18.38 10.12
N HIS A 402 20.46 -17.61 10.23
CA HIS A 402 21.27 -17.58 11.46
C HIS A 402 20.45 -17.09 12.67
N ALA A 403 19.58 -16.10 12.47
CA ALA A 403 18.70 -15.61 13.53
C ALA A 403 17.70 -16.71 13.97
N LEU A 404 17.11 -17.43 13.03
CA LEU A 404 16.17 -18.50 13.32
C LEU A 404 16.85 -19.71 13.97
N SER A 405 18.03 -20.12 13.48
CA SER A 405 18.82 -21.19 14.11
C SER A 405 19.12 -20.87 15.58
N ARG A 406 19.52 -19.63 15.91
CA ARG A 406 19.75 -19.20 17.30
C ARG A 406 18.49 -19.28 18.18
N VAL A 407 17.31 -19.01 17.62
CA VAL A 407 16.05 -19.10 18.35
C VAL A 407 15.67 -20.56 18.62
N LEU A 408 15.91 -21.45 17.65
CA LEU A 408 15.65 -22.89 17.79
C LEU A 408 16.71 -23.57 18.68
N ASN A 409 17.91 -23.01 18.77
CA ASN A 409 19.05 -23.50 19.56
C ASN A 409 19.60 -22.45 20.55
N PRO A 410 18.83 -22.10 21.60
CA PRO A 410 19.19 -21.01 22.52
C PRO A 410 20.47 -21.27 23.33
N THR A 411 20.91 -22.53 23.44
CA THR A 411 22.11 -22.97 24.18
C THR A 411 23.44 -22.81 23.42
N SER A 412 23.41 -22.46 22.12
CA SER A 412 24.63 -22.30 21.30
C SER A 412 25.49 -21.07 21.63
N LEU A 413 25.04 -20.20 22.55
CA LEU A 413 25.71 -18.94 22.90
C LEU A 413 26.58 -19.00 24.16
N ASP A 414 26.59 -20.11 24.91
CA ASP A 414 27.31 -20.21 26.20
C ASP A 414 28.75 -20.74 26.10
N HIS A 415 29.30 -20.91 24.90
CA HIS A 415 30.74 -21.18 24.75
C HIS A 415 31.54 -19.87 24.77
N LYS A 416 31.82 -19.41 26.00
CA LYS A 416 32.93 -18.56 26.45
C LYS A 416 33.50 -17.57 25.41
N LEU A 417 33.20 -16.28 25.61
CA LEU A 417 34.16 -15.22 25.28
C LEU A 417 35.52 -15.59 25.92
N PRO A 418 36.65 -15.58 25.18
CA PRO A 418 37.94 -15.71 25.83
C PRO A 418 38.11 -14.51 26.76
N GLU A 419 38.37 -14.80 28.04
CA GLU A 419 38.84 -13.80 29.00
C GLU A 419 40.11 -13.17 28.39
N SER A 420 40.05 -11.85 28.20
CA SER A 420 41.20 -11.04 27.84
C SER A 420 42.11 -10.95 29.05
N ASP A 421 43.29 -11.56 28.96
CA ASP A 421 44.48 -11.15 29.70
C ASP A 421 45.12 -9.91 29.06
#